data_AF-B4G5E5-F1
#
_entry.id   AF-B4G5E5-F1
#
_cell.length_a   1.000
_cell.length_b   1.000
_cell.length_c   1.000
_cell.angle_alpha   90.00
_cell.angle_beta   90.00
_cell.angle_gamma   90.00
#
_symmetry.space_group_name_H-M   'P 1'
#
loop_
_entity.id
_entity.type
_entity.pdbx_description
1 polymer ?
#
loop_
_entity_poly.entity_id
_entity_poly.type
_entity_poly.pdbx_seq_one_letter_code
_entity_poly.pdbx_strand_id
1 'polypeptide(L)'
;MYRVGYRFKNLAFLEIYRSCYNPDKVQAHFTIYMAQTSKSAVERPMHFNTDRIISGAAAASFQNTQIFSRYNALLGHQTYFASSTNMFDRGHLTPSLDFAFKASRGQTNKYINLIPQFKTINRGNWKTIENWVRRQLSERHFDALKVCTGVLGVLELYSSTYRADIPMFLINNNKNPIPKWIYKIVSHISGRKFVFLTYNNAHATTRPTGQVVSNVCRELPCRNFGLNVRNEGTAGYTFCCEPHDFIARNLARLTGIC
;
A
#
# COMPACT_ATOMS: atom_id res chain seq x y z
N MET A 1 -15.44 -2.67 9.06
CA MET A 1 -14.73 -1.87 8.04
C MET A 1 -15.27 -0.45 8.07
N TYR A 2 -14.40 0.55 7.88
CA TYR A 2 -14.79 1.95 7.76
C TYR A 2 -15.26 2.25 6.33
N ARG A 3 -16.36 2.98 6.21
CA ARG A 3 -16.85 3.52 4.93
C ARG A 3 -16.31 4.94 4.78
N VAL A 4 -15.65 5.23 3.67
CA VAL A 4 -15.07 6.54 3.41
C VAL A 4 -15.80 7.20 2.26
N GLY A 5 -16.19 8.45 2.43
CA GLY A 5 -16.97 9.17 1.44
C GLY A 5 -17.69 10.38 2.01
N TYR A 6 -18.85 10.70 1.46
CA TYR A 6 -19.59 11.92 1.76
C TYR A 6 -20.98 11.62 2.28
N ARG A 7 -21.41 12.37 3.29
CA ARG A 7 -22.82 12.41 3.67
C ARG A 7 -23.55 13.43 2.80
N PHE A 8 -24.50 12.97 2.00
CA PHE A 8 -25.36 13.84 1.20
C PHE A 8 -26.60 14.20 2.03
N LYS A 9 -26.53 15.34 2.73
CA LYS A 9 -27.55 15.78 3.69
C LYS A 9 -27.89 14.66 4.69
N ASN A 10 -29.16 14.47 5.00
CA ASN A 10 -29.66 13.35 5.81
C ASN A 10 -30.14 12.15 4.96
N LEU A 11 -29.91 12.17 3.65
CA LEU A 11 -30.53 11.23 2.71
C LEU A 11 -29.66 9.99 2.45
N ALA A 12 -28.36 10.17 2.19
CA ALA A 12 -27.50 9.05 1.80
C ALA A 12 -26.02 9.26 2.16
N PHE A 13 -25.27 8.17 2.20
CA PHE A 13 -23.81 8.19 2.28
C PHE A 13 -23.22 7.71 0.95
N LEU A 14 -22.58 8.62 0.21
CA LEU A 14 -21.86 8.34 -1.01
C LEU A 14 -20.49 7.76 -0.65
N GLU A 15 -20.38 6.44 -0.69
CA GLU A 15 -19.14 5.72 -0.44
C GLU A 15 -18.19 5.83 -1.64
N ILE A 16 -16.91 6.06 -1.36
CA ILE A 16 -15.82 6.13 -2.34
C ILE A 16 -14.95 4.89 -2.24
N TYR A 17 -14.63 4.47 -1.02
CA TYR A 17 -13.92 3.24 -0.74
C TYR A 17 -14.22 2.75 0.67
N ARG A 18 -13.92 1.48 0.93
CA ARG A 18 -13.91 0.91 2.28
C ARG A 18 -12.49 0.66 2.74
N SER A 19 -12.26 0.84 4.03
CA SER A 19 -10.99 0.49 4.68
C SER A 19 -11.20 -0.51 5.81
N CYS A 20 -10.42 -1.59 5.78
CA CYS A 20 -10.19 -2.44 6.95
C CYS A 20 -8.98 -1.87 7.71
N TYR A 21 -9.25 -1.26 8.85
CA TYR A 21 -8.25 -0.57 9.66
C TYR A 21 -8.39 -0.98 11.12
N ASN A 22 -7.26 -1.18 11.80
CA ASN A 22 -7.19 -1.41 13.22
C ASN A 22 -6.64 -0.13 13.91
N PRO A 23 -7.48 0.64 14.61
CA PRO A 23 -7.05 1.86 15.28
C PRO A 23 -6.09 1.61 16.45
N ASP A 24 -6.27 0.51 17.19
CA ASP A 24 -5.41 0.17 18.32
C ASP A 24 -3.99 -0.15 17.89
N LYS A 25 -3.86 -0.73 16.69
CA LYS A 25 -2.58 -1.07 16.05
C LYS A 25 -2.08 0.00 15.08
N VAL A 26 -2.85 1.06 14.82
CA VAL A 26 -2.53 2.09 13.83
C VAL A 26 -2.17 1.45 12.48
N GLN A 27 -2.98 0.48 12.04
CA GLN A 27 -2.64 -0.39 10.91
C GLN A 27 -3.79 -0.49 9.91
N ALA A 28 -3.51 -0.15 8.66
CA ALA A 28 -4.38 -0.50 7.55
C ALA A 28 -4.09 -1.94 7.10
N HIS A 29 -5.13 -2.76 6.98
CA HIS A 29 -5.02 -4.12 6.46
C HIS A 29 -5.24 -4.15 4.95
N PHE A 30 -6.35 -3.55 4.50
CA PHE A 30 -6.65 -3.40 3.08
C PHE A 30 -7.73 -2.34 2.84
N THR A 31 -7.81 -1.85 1.61
CA THR A 31 -8.91 -1.03 1.10
C THR A 31 -9.52 -1.63 -0.15
N ILE A 32 -10.79 -1.28 -0.40
CA ILE A 32 -11.53 -1.73 -1.58
C ILE A 32 -12.28 -0.55 -2.18
N TYR A 33 -12.17 -0.39 -3.50
CA TYR A 33 -12.88 0.64 -4.26
C TYR A 33 -13.16 0.18 -5.70
N MET A 34 -14.02 0.92 -6.38
CA MET A 34 -14.23 0.80 -7.82
C MET A 34 -13.45 1.91 -8.52
N ALA A 35 -12.47 1.52 -9.34
CA ALA A 35 -11.74 2.40 -10.22
C ALA A 35 -12.52 2.57 -11.53
N GLN A 36 -12.59 3.82 -12.02
CA GLN A 36 -13.20 4.19 -13.28
C GLN A 36 -12.30 5.18 -14.00
N THR A 37 -12.51 5.35 -15.30
CA THR A 37 -11.71 6.28 -16.11
C THR A 37 -11.78 7.70 -15.53
N SER A 38 -10.61 8.26 -15.25
CA SER A 38 -10.46 9.62 -14.71
C SER A 38 -9.53 10.44 -15.61
N LYS A 39 -10.07 11.45 -16.28
CA LYS A 39 -9.29 12.47 -17.02
C LYS A 39 -9.46 13.80 -16.29
N SER A 40 -8.59 14.06 -15.31
CA SER A 40 -8.72 15.26 -14.51
C SER A 40 -7.36 15.82 -14.09
N ALA A 41 -7.08 17.03 -14.58
CA ALA A 41 -5.93 17.86 -14.22
C ALA A 41 -6.08 18.55 -12.85
N VAL A 42 -7.12 18.18 -12.08
CA VAL A 42 -7.41 18.78 -10.79
C VAL A 42 -6.28 18.57 -9.79
N GLU A 43 -5.90 19.64 -9.10
CA GLU A 43 -4.87 19.62 -8.06
C GLU A 43 -5.16 18.56 -6.98
N ARG A 44 -4.11 17.88 -6.51
CA ARG A 44 -4.20 16.93 -5.39
C ARG A 44 -4.22 17.69 -4.07
N PRO A 45 -5.25 17.54 -3.22
CA PRO A 45 -5.19 18.05 -1.85
C PRO A 45 -3.97 17.46 -1.12
N MET A 46 -3.24 18.27 -0.36
CA MET A 46 -2.04 17.82 0.38
C MET A 46 -2.27 17.61 1.89
N HIS A 47 -3.41 18.04 2.41
CA HIS A 47 -3.74 17.86 3.82
C HIS A 47 -4.18 16.42 4.11
N PHE A 48 -3.67 15.87 5.22
CA PHE A 48 -4.02 14.54 5.72
C PHE A 48 -4.87 14.66 6.98
N ASN A 49 -5.87 13.81 7.11
CA ASN A 49 -6.83 13.85 8.20
C ASN A 49 -6.79 12.54 9.02
N THR A 50 -6.85 12.67 10.34
CA THR A 50 -6.95 11.53 11.27
C THR A 50 -8.38 11.04 11.44
N ASP A 51 -9.36 11.84 11.02
CA ASP A 51 -10.80 11.67 11.25
C ASP A 51 -11.16 11.45 12.72
N ARG A 52 -10.29 11.86 13.65
CA ARG A 52 -10.36 11.53 15.09
C ARG A 52 -10.37 10.01 15.38
N ILE A 53 -10.04 9.18 14.39
CA ILE A 53 -9.88 7.73 14.54
C ILE A 53 -8.55 7.41 15.22
N ILE A 54 -7.52 8.23 14.94
CA ILE A 54 -6.21 8.13 15.59
C ILE A 54 -5.78 9.46 16.21
N SER A 55 -4.91 9.39 17.23
CA SER A 55 -4.34 10.57 17.87
C SER A 55 -3.34 11.31 16.97
N GLY A 56 -3.04 12.57 17.30
CA GLY A 56 -1.98 13.34 16.64
C GLY A 56 -0.60 12.67 16.76
N ALA A 57 -0.30 12.04 17.90
CA ALA A 57 0.94 11.29 18.10
C ALA A 57 1.01 10.04 17.19
N ALA A 58 -0.09 9.30 17.04
CA ALA A 58 -0.16 8.19 16.10
C ALA A 58 0.05 8.65 14.66
N ALA A 59 -0.56 9.76 14.26
CA ALA A 59 -0.35 10.38 12.95
C ALA A 59 1.12 10.84 12.75
N ALA A 60 1.74 11.41 13.78
CA ALA A 60 3.12 11.87 13.75
C ALA A 60 4.12 10.73 13.52
N SER A 61 3.80 9.49 13.89
CA SER A 61 4.66 8.32 13.64
C SER A 61 4.91 8.03 12.14
N PHE A 62 4.14 8.61 11.23
CA PHE A 62 4.39 8.54 9.78
C PHE A 62 5.35 9.62 9.26
N GLN A 63 5.80 10.55 10.12
CA GLN A 63 6.75 11.59 9.74
C GLN A 63 8.17 11.05 9.73
N ASN A 64 8.96 11.44 8.73
CA ASN A 64 10.33 10.94 8.55
C ASN A 64 11.23 11.19 9.78
N THR A 65 11.05 12.30 10.50
CA THR A 65 11.79 12.58 11.74
C THR A 65 11.49 11.56 12.83
N GLN A 66 10.22 11.20 13.04
CA GLN A 66 9.81 10.19 14.02
C GLN A 66 10.26 8.79 13.60
N ILE A 67 10.16 8.47 12.31
CA ILE A 67 10.64 7.20 11.75
C ILE A 67 12.15 7.07 11.95
N PHE A 68 12.92 8.11 11.66
CA PHE A 68 14.38 8.10 11.83
C PHE A 68 14.78 7.88 13.29
N SER A 69 14.18 8.61 14.23
CA SER A 69 14.41 8.40 15.66
C SER A 69 14.06 6.98 16.09
N ARG A 70 12.97 6.42 15.54
CA ARG A 70 12.58 5.04 15.82
C ARG A 70 13.56 4.01 15.25
N TYR A 71 14.10 4.24 14.06
CA TYR A 71 15.14 3.41 13.46
C TYR A 71 16.38 3.38 14.34
N ASN A 72 16.88 4.55 14.78
CA ASN A 72 18.04 4.62 15.68
C ASN A 72 17.78 3.88 17.00
N ALA A 73 16.59 4.06 17.59
CA ALA A 73 16.23 3.41 18.85
C ALA A 73 16.15 1.87 18.73
N LEU A 74 15.68 1.34 17.60
CA LEU A 74 15.49 -0.11 17.41
C LEU A 74 16.74 -0.81 16.87
N LEU A 75 17.51 -0.13 16.02
CA LEU A 75 18.55 -0.75 15.20
C LEU A 75 19.97 -0.35 15.63
N GLY A 76 20.10 0.63 16.53
CA GLY A 76 21.38 1.15 17.02
C GLY A 76 22.04 2.07 15.99
N HIS A 77 23.33 1.84 15.70
CA HIS A 77 24.07 2.52 14.63
C HIS A 77 23.62 2.06 13.24
N GLN A 78 22.37 2.35 12.91
CA GLN A 78 21.73 1.94 11.67
C GLN A 78 22.36 2.61 10.46
N THR A 79 22.54 1.86 9.37
CA THR A 79 23.12 2.33 8.10
C THR A 79 22.08 2.43 6.98
N TYR A 80 20.81 2.17 7.28
CA TYR A 80 19.71 2.22 6.33
C TYR A 80 19.49 3.65 5.81
N PHE A 81 19.59 4.65 6.69
CA PHE A 81 19.37 6.05 6.34
C PHE A 81 20.45 6.97 6.89
N ALA A 82 21.01 7.79 6.01
CA ALA A 82 22.00 8.81 6.37
C ALA A 82 21.37 10.06 7.01
N SER A 83 20.09 10.34 6.76
CA SER A 83 19.38 11.48 7.34
C SER A 83 17.90 11.18 7.55
N SER A 84 17.22 12.06 8.29
CA SER A 84 15.78 12.00 8.60
C SER A 84 14.88 12.56 7.49
N THR A 85 15.38 12.65 6.25
CA THR A 85 14.65 13.26 5.12
C THR A 85 14.42 12.26 3.99
N ASN A 86 13.27 12.39 3.32
CA ASN A 86 12.98 11.67 2.08
C ASN A 86 13.02 10.12 2.15
N MET A 87 12.80 9.54 3.33
CA MET A 87 12.90 8.09 3.58
C MET A 87 11.57 7.38 3.24
N PHE A 88 10.47 7.88 3.79
CA PHE A 88 9.13 7.32 3.70
C PHE A 88 8.12 8.32 3.17
N ASP A 89 7.19 7.83 2.37
CA ASP A 89 5.92 8.49 2.10
C ASP A 89 4.82 7.89 2.99
N ARG A 90 3.76 8.66 3.20
CA ARG A 90 2.46 8.11 3.61
C ARG A 90 1.85 7.42 2.38
N GLY A 91 2.17 6.14 2.20
CA GLY A 91 1.78 5.36 1.02
C GLY A 91 0.29 5.05 1.02
N HIS A 92 -0.42 5.44 -0.03
CA HIS A 92 -1.87 5.22 -0.17
C HIS A 92 -2.17 3.78 -0.61
N LEU A 93 -3.15 3.13 0.03
CA LEU A 93 -3.72 1.87 -0.47
C LEU A 93 -4.74 2.13 -1.59
N THR A 94 -5.65 3.08 -1.37
CA THR A 94 -6.53 3.67 -2.38
C THR A 94 -5.88 4.97 -2.90
N PRO A 95 -5.31 4.99 -4.12
CA PRO A 95 -4.61 6.16 -4.64
C PRO A 95 -5.58 7.27 -5.04
N SER A 96 -5.20 8.51 -4.76
CA SER A 96 -6.04 9.68 -5.09
C SER A 96 -6.27 9.85 -6.61
N LEU A 97 -5.31 9.44 -7.44
CA LEU A 97 -5.35 9.67 -8.89
C LEU A 97 -6.36 8.77 -9.63
N ASP A 98 -6.97 7.82 -8.92
CA ASP A 98 -8.03 6.99 -9.48
C ASP A 98 -9.41 7.67 -9.41
N PHE A 99 -9.49 8.87 -8.85
CA PHE A 99 -10.71 9.67 -8.78
C PHE A 99 -10.59 10.97 -9.57
N ALA A 100 -11.70 11.39 -10.22
CA ALA A 100 -11.74 12.60 -11.05
C ALA A 100 -11.88 13.90 -10.27
N PHE A 101 -12.63 13.91 -9.17
CA PHE A 101 -13.00 15.15 -8.49
C PHE A 101 -12.08 15.47 -7.30
N LYS A 102 -11.73 16.76 -7.09
CA LYS A 102 -10.86 17.24 -5.99
C LYS A 102 -11.31 16.69 -4.64
N ALA A 103 -12.61 16.72 -4.42
CA ALA A 103 -13.28 16.19 -3.25
C ALA A 103 -12.88 14.72 -3.05
N SER A 104 -13.23 13.83 -3.99
CA SER A 104 -12.93 12.40 -3.91
C SER A 104 -11.44 12.10 -3.74
N ARG A 105 -10.56 12.86 -4.41
CA ARG A 105 -9.11 12.77 -4.21
C ARG A 105 -8.72 13.03 -2.76
N GLY A 106 -9.29 14.07 -2.14
CA GLY A 106 -9.05 14.43 -0.74
C GLY A 106 -9.47 13.35 0.26
N GLN A 107 -10.51 12.56 -0.04
CA GLN A 107 -10.95 11.45 0.82
C GLN A 107 -9.90 10.33 0.94
N THR A 108 -8.95 10.26 0.02
CA THR A 108 -7.87 9.27 0.10
C THR A 108 -6.76 9.67 1.09
N ASN A 109 -6.67 10.94 1.50
CA ASN A 109 -5.67 11.43 2.46
C ASN A 109 -6.10 11.22 3.92
N LYS A 110 -6.64 10.04 4.24
CA LYS A 110 -7.03 9.67 5.60
C LYS A 110 -6.07 8.62 6.12
N TYR A 111 -5.61 8.72 7.37
CA TYR A 111 -4.63 7.76 7.91
C TYR A 111 -5.11 6.31 7.88
N ILE A 112 -6.42 6.07 7.85
CA ILE A 112 -7.00 4.74 7.64
C ILE A 112 -6.74 4.13 6.25
N ASN A 113 -6.17 4.90 5.32
CA ASN A 113 -5.81 4.51 3.95
C ASN A 113 -4.29 4.53 3.71
N LEU A 114 -3.50 4.76 4.77
CA LEU A 114 -2.06 4.98 4.64
C LEU A 114 -1.27 3.86 5.31
N ILE A 115 -0.12 3.55 4.72
CA ILE A 115 0.90 2.67 5.26
C ILE A 115 2.26 3.38 5.25
N PRO A 116 3.19 3.01 6.15
CA PRO A 116 4.58 3.42 6.01
C PRO A 116 5.17 2.73 4.78
N GLN A 117 5.44 3.48 3.73
CA GLN A 117 6.00 2.95 2.49
C GLN A 117 7.29 3.69 2.15
N PHE A 118 8.35 2.95 1.80
CA PHE A 118 9.59 3.59 1.36
C PHE A 118 9.30 4.50 0.17
N LYS A 119 9.78 5.74 0.23
CA LYS A 119 9.48 6.78 -0.76
C LYS A 119 9.83 6.33 -2.18
N THR A 120 10.99 5.70 -2.34
CA THR A 120 11.49 5.23 -3.64
C THR A 120 10.64 4.09 -4.21
N ILE A 121 10.07 3.24 -3.35
CA ILE A 121 9.16 2.16 -3.75
C ILE A 121 7.79 2.73 -4.14
N ASN A 122 7.22 3.60 -3.30
CA ASN A 122 5.94 4.28 -3.56
C ASN A 122 5.96 5.01 -4.91
N ARG A 123 7.06 5.72 -5.19
CA ARG A 123 7.24 6.50 -6.43
C ARG A 123 7.85 5.69 -7.58
N GLY A 124 8.27 4.45 -7.30
CA GLY A 124 8.88 3.50 -8.22
C GLY A 124 7.86 2.52 -8.79
N ASN A 125 8.10 1.21 -8.59
CA ASN A 125 7.25 0.18 -9.18
C ASN A 125 5.80 0.23 -8.65
N TRP A 126 5.58 0.71 -7.43
CA TRP A 126 4.22 0.86 -6.91
C TRP A 126 3.39 1.85 -7.75
N LYS A 127 3.96 3.03 -8.06
CA LYS A 127 3.37 3.99 -8.99
C LYS A 127 3.17 3.39 -10.38
N THR A 128 4.07 2.54 -10.85
CA THR A 128 3.93 1.84 -12.13
C THR A 128 2.71 0.92 -12.14
N ILE A 129 2.46 0.16 -11.07
CA ILE A 129 1.25 -0.68 -10.92
C ILE A 129 -0.01 0.18 -10.92
N GLU A 130 -0.02 1.29 -10.18
CA GLU A 130 -1.17 2.19 -10.15
C GLU A 130 -1.44 2.83 -11.53
N ASN A 131 -0.39 3.21 -12.25
CA ASN A 131 -0.50 3.72 -13.62
C ASN A 131 -1.03 2.66 -14.57
N TRP A 132 -0.63 1.40 -14.38
CA TRP A 132 -1.14 0.28 -15.16
C TRP A 132 -2.66 0.14 -15.00
N VAL A 133 -3.19 0.19 -13.78
CA VAL A 133 -4.66 0.14 -13.53
C VAL A 133 -5.37 1.25 -14.27
N ARG A 134 -4.88 2.49 -14.17
CA ARG A 134 -5.45 3.64 -14.86
C ARG A 134 -5.38 3.49 -16.39
N ARG A 135 -4.28 2.94 -16.91
CA ARG A 135 -4.10 2.70 -18.34
C ARG A 135 -5.13 1.70 -18.87
N GLN A 136 -5.37 0.60 -18.14
CA GLN A 136 -6.38 -0.39 -18.51
C GLN A 136 -7.78 0.23 -18.70
N LEU A 137 -8.12 1.24 -17.90
CA LEU A 137 -9.38 1.98 -17.99
C LEU A 137 -9.34 3.02 -19.14
N SER A 138 -8.26 3.79 -19.25
CA SER A 138 -8.17 4.87 -20.25
C SER A 138 -8.08 4.38 -21.69
N GLU A 139 -7.45 3.22 -21.90
CA GLU A 139 -7.36 2.52 -23.20
C GLU A 139 -8.60 1.68 -23.50
N ARG A 140 -9.62 1.73 -22.62
CA ARG A 140 -10.90 1.03 -22.76
C ARG A 140 -10.76 -0.50 -22.87
N HIS A 141 -9.76 -1.07 -22.20
CA HIS A 141 -9.68 -2.53 -22.02
C HIS A 141 -10.74 -3.02 -21.03
N PHE A 142 -11.15 -2.18 -20.08
CA PHE A 142 -12.24 -2.42 -19.14
C PHE A 142 -13.00 -1.13 -18.83
N ASP A 143 -14.29 -1.23 -18.53
CA ASP A 143 -15.14 -0.07 -18.20
C ASP A 143 -14.99 0.38 -16.73
N ALA A 144 -14.82 -0.59 -15.83
CA ALA A 144 -14.58 -0.36 -14.42
C ALA A 144 -13.80 -1.52 -13.81
N LEU A 145 -12.95 -1.24 -12.82
CA LEU A 145 -12.15 -2.26 -12.16
C LEU A 145 -12.39 -2.21 -10.65
N LYS A 146 -12.70 -3.35 -10.05
CA LYS A 146 -12.72 -3.48 -8.59
C LYS A 146 -11.29 -3.71 -8.12
N VAL A 147 -10.80 -2.82 -7.26
CA VAL A 147 -9.42 -2.84 -6.78
C VAL A 147 -9.41 -3.05 -5.27
N CYS A 148 -8.65 -4.06 -4.85
CA CYS A 148 -8.41 -4.40 -3.45
C CYS A 148 -6.91 -4.31 -3.18
N THR A 149 -6.50 -3.38 -2.31
CA THR A 149 -5.09 -3.10 -2.04
C THR A 149 -4.81 -3.27 -0.56
N GLY A 150 -3.76 -3.98 -0.19
CA GLY A 150 -3.47 -4.23 1.21
C GLY A 150 -2.04 -4.64 1.46
N VAL A 151 -1.79 -5.16 2.67
CA VAL A 151 -0.45 -5.50 3.14
C VAL A 151 -0.38 -6.88 3.77
N LEU A 152 0.79 -7.52 3.72
CA LEU A 152 1.08 -8.80 4.37
C LEU A 152 2.42 -8.73 5.10
N GLY A 153 2.45 -9.30 6.32
CA GLY A 153 3.65 -9.37 7.16
C GLY A 153 4.16 -8.01 7.65
N VAL A 154 5.19 -8.05 8.48
CA VAL A 154 5.93 -6.89 8.97
C VAL A 154 7.35 -6.97 8.44
N LEU A 155 7.89 -5.86 7.94
CA LEU A 155 9.27 -5.79 7.49
C LEU A 155 10.20 -6.09 8.66
N GLU A 156 11.18 -6.94 8.43
CA GLU A 156 12.25 -7.22 9.38
C GLU A 156 13.55 -6.61 8.88
N LEU A 157 14.31 -6.00 9.78
CA LEU A 157 15.62 -5.41 9.49
C LEU A 157 16.62 -5.82 10.58
N TYR A 158 17.87 -6.01 10.19
CA TYR A 158 18.94 -6.34 11.12
C TYR A 158 19.17 -5.21 12.12
N SER A 159 19.13 -5.56 13.40
CA SER A 159 19.48 -4.68 14.51
C SER A 159 20.86 -5.03 15.05
N SER A 160 21.76 -4.05 15.07
CA SER A 160 23.07 -4.20 15.72
C SER A 160 22.93 -4.36 17.25
N THR A 161 21.90 -3.75 17.84
CA THR A 161 21.58 -3.81 19.27
C THR A 161 21.18 -5.23 19.69
N TYR A 162 20.32 -5.90 18.92
CA TYR A 162 19.82 -7.24 19.24
C TYR A 162 20.56 -8.37 18.53
N ARG A 163 21.48 -8.04 17.60
CA ARG A 163 22.22 -8.98 16.74
C ARG A 163 21.31 -9.96 15.99
N ALA A 164 20.16 -9.48 15.55
CA ALA A 164 19.15 -10.26 14.84
C ALA A 164 18.28 -9.36 13.96
N ASP A 165 17.61 -9.97 12.98
CA ASP A 165 16.51 -9.32 12.26
C ASP A 165 15.31 -9.16 13.20
N ILE A 166 14.81 -7.92 13.31
CA ILE A 166 13.66 -7.60 14.17
C ILE A 166 12.52 -6.98 13.35
N PRO A 167 11.26 -7.21 13.74
CA PRO A 167 10.12 -6.60 13.05
C PRO A 167 10.04 -5.10 13.34
N MET A 168 9.79 -4.33 12.27
CA MET A 168 9.79 -2.87 12.31
C MET A 168 8.40 -2.31 12.63
N PHE A 169 8.21 -1.88 13.87
CA PHE A 169 7.04 -1.14 14.34
C PHE A 169 7.41 0.30 14.68
N LEU A 170 6.65 1.27 14.12
CA LEU A 170 6.94 2.70 14.29
C LEU A 170 6.50 3.27 15.64
N ILE A 171 5.74 2.50 16.40
CA ILE A 171 5.27 2.84 17.75
C ILE A 171 5.48 1.61 18.66
N ASN A 172 5.74 1.84 19.95
CA ASN A 172 5.80 0.78 20.97
C ASN A 172 4.53 -0.08 21.02
N ASN A 173 4.64 -1.28 21.60
CA ASN A 173 3.54 -2.25 21.73
C ASN A 173 3.00 -2.75 20.37
N ASN A 174 3.91 -2.92 19.41
CA ASN A 174 3.66 -3.47 18.08
C ASN A 174 2.60 -2.67 17.30
N LYS A 175 2.75 -1.34 17.25
CA LYS A 175 1.82 -0.42 16.58
C LYS A 175 2.50 0.28 15.39
N ASN A 176 1.69 0.63 14.40
CA ASN A 176 2.10 1.17 13.09
C ASN A 176 3.24 0.35 12.44
N PRO A 177 2.98 -0.91 12.04
CA PRO A 177 3.97 -1.75 11.39
C PRO A 177 4.36 -1.20 10.02
N ILE A 178 5.64 -1.31 9.68
CA ILE A 178 6.09 -1.20 8.29
C ILE A 178 5.75 -2.52 7.59
N PRO A 179 4.88 -2.55 6.57
CA PRO A 179 4.49 -3.80 5.93
C PRO A 179 5.67 -4.43 5.18
N LYS A 180 5.78 -5.76 5.22
CA LYS A 180 6.79 -6.52 4.43
C LYS A 180 6.43 -6.53 2.95
N TRP A 181 5.16 -6.80 2.69
CA TRP A 181 4.58 -6.90 1.36
C TRP A 181 3.41 -5.96 1.20
N ILE A 182 3.28 -5.39 0.01
CA ILE A 182 2.13 -4.60 -0.42
C ILE A 182 1.54 -5.31 -1.64
N TYR A 183 0.24 -5.60 -1.63
CA TYR A 183 -0.44 -6.26 -2.73
C TYR A 183 -1.53 -5.39 -3.34
N LYS A 184 -1.80 -5.62 -4.63
CA LYS A 184 -2.96 -5.07 -5.34
C LYS A 184 -3.62 -6.16 -6.16
N ILE A 185 -4.88 -6.44 -5.85
CA ILE A 185 -5.77 -7.30 -6.61
C ILE A 185 -6.67 -6.40 -7.46
N VAL A 186 -6.71 -6.66 -8.75
CA VAL A 186 -7.52 -5.94 -9.73
C VAL A 186 -8.44 -6.94 -10.39
N SER A 187 -9.76 -6.72 -10.31
CA SER A 187 -10.76 -7.64 -10.83
C SER A 187 -11.80 -6.93 -11.69
N HIS A 188 -12.25 -7.62 -12.74
CA HIS A 188 -13.31 -7.18 -13.63
C HIS A 188 -14.51 -8.13 -13.53
N ILE A 189 -15.71 -7.65 -13.87
CA ILE A 189 -16.95 -8.43 -13.81
C ILE A 189 -16.94 -9.65 -14.75
N SER A 190 -16.12 -9.65 -15.80
CA SER A 190 -15.93 -10.81 -16.69
C SER A 190 -15.15 -11.97 -16.05
N GLY A 191 -14.72 -11.84 -14.79
CA GLY A 191 -13.91 -12.85 -14.09
C GLY A 191 -12.39 -12.67 -14.27
N ARG A 192 -11.95 -11.74 -15.11
CA ARG A 192 -10.52 -11.42 -15.24
C ARG A 192 -9.98 -10.86 -13.93
N LYS A 193 -8.85 -11.41 -13.45
CA LYS A 193 -8.14 -10.95 -12.25
C LYS A 193 -6.64 -10.79 -12.51
N PHE A 194 -6.05 -9.81 -11.84
CA PHE A 194 -4.61 -9.57 -11.82
C PHE A 194 -4.18 -9.34 -10.39
N VAL A 195 -3.02 -9.89 -10.01
CA VAL A 195 -2.46 -9.70 -8.68
C VAL A 195 -1.01 -9.25 -8.80
N PHE A 196 -0.72 -8.14 -8.13
CA PHE A 196 0.62 -7.57 -8.03
C PHE A 196 1.05 -7.62 -6.56
N LEU A 197 2.31 -7.95 -6.33
CA LEU A 197 2.93 -7.99 -5.02
C LEU A 197 4.26 -7.24 -5.08
N THR A 198 4.49 -6.32 -4.14
CA THR A 198 5.74 -5.55 -4.06
C THR A 198 6.38 -5.75 -2.70
N TYR A 199 7.66 -6.09 -2.69
CA TYR A 199 8.47 -6.17 -1.48
C TYR A 199 8.82 -4.76 -1.00
N ASN A 200 8.35 -4.38 0.18
CA ASN A 200 8.52 -3.04 0.73
C ASN A 200 9.81 -2.94 1.55
N ASN A 201 10.95 -3.18 0.90
CA ASN A 201 12.28 -2.99 1.48
C ASN A 201 13.20 -2.30 0.46
N ALA A 202 13.39 -0.99 0.61
CA ALA A 202 14.23 -0.23 -0.33
C ALA A 202 15.73 -0.54 -0.20
N HIS A 203 16.12 -1.23 0.88
CA HIS A 203 17.51 -1.61 1.17
C HIS A 203 17.85 -3.03 0.69
N ALA A 204 16.89 -3.76 0.13
CA ALA A 204 17.13 -5.08 -0.41
C ALA A 204 18.08 -5.00 -1.62
N THR A 205 19.28 -5.54 -1.47
CA THR A 205 20.26 -5.60 -2.57
C THR A 205 19.95 -6.71 -3.57
N THR A 206 19.30 -7.78 -3.10
CA THR A 206 18.89 -8.92 -3.94
C THR A 206 17.38 -9.07 -3.98
N ARG A 207 16.88 -9.57 -5.11
CA ARG A 207 15.47 -9.92 -5.27
C ARG A 207 15.15 -11.08 -4.33
N PRO A 208 14.05 -11.01 -3.55
CA PRO A 208 13.57 -12.16 -2.81
C PRO A 208 13.31 -13.35 -3.76
N THR A 209 13.74 -14.54 -3.38
CA THR A 209 13.58 -15.78 -4.16
C THR A 209 13.19 -16.95 -3.26
N GLY A 210 12.93 -18.11 -3.87
CA GLY A 210 12.62 -19.34 -3.15
C GLY A 210 11.40 -19.21 -2.24
N GLN A 211 11.49 -19.81 -1.05
CA GLN A 211 10.38 -19.91 -0.12
C GLN A 211 9.82 -18.56 0.34
N VAL A 212 10.65 -17.52 0.37
CA VAL A 212 10.22 -16.16 0.76
C VAL A 212 9.11 -15.63 -0.17
N VAL A 213 9.20 -15.95 -1.47
CA VAL A 213 8.21 -15.54 -2.47
C VAL A 213 7.16 -16.62 -2.66
N SER A 214 7.55 -17.89 -2.82
CA SER A 214 6.61 -18.98 -3.12
C SER A 214 5.60 -19.23 -1.99
N ASN A 215 5.93 -18.89 -0.73
CA ASN A 215 4.97 -18.88 0.38
C ASN A 215 3.84 -17.86 0.22
N VAL A 216 4.01 -16.84 -0.62
CA VAL A 216 3.04 -15.74 -0.75
C VAL A 216 2.43 -15.71 -2.15
N CYS A 217 3.21 -16.06 -3.17
CA CYS A 217 2.88 -15.80 -4.57
C CYS A 217 3.45 -16.90 -5.46
N ARG A 218 2.58 -17.63 -6.18
CA ARG A 218 3.00 -18.34 -7.39
C ARG A 218 3.23 -17.32 -8.51
N GLU A 219 4.50 -17.07 -8.82
CA GLU A 219 4.89 -16.01 -9.75
C GLU A 219 4.52 -16.34 -11.21
N LEU A 220 3.98 -15.33 -11.89
CA LEU A 220 3.75 -15.26 -13.32
C LEU A 220 4.62 -14.14 -13.92
N PRO A 221 5.08 -14.26 -15.18
CA PRO A 221 5.82 -13.17 -15.81
C PRO A 221 4.98 -11.89 -15.92
N CYS A 222 5.43 -10.78 -15.32
CA CYS A 222 4.69 -9.50 -15.37
C CYS A 222 4.46 -8.95 -16.78
N ARG A 223 5.33 -9.30 -17.74
CA ARG A 223 5.13 -8.99 -19.16
C ARG A 223 3.82 -9.56 -19.72
N ASN A 224 3.33 -10.68 -19.19
CA ASN A 224 2.06 -11.27 -19.60
C ASN A 224 0.86 -10.37 -19.25
N PHE A 225 1.05 -9.45 -18.29
CA PHE A 225 0.05 -8.44 -17.91
C PHE A 225 0.31 -7.10 -18.60
N GLY A 226 1.35 -6.98 -19.44
CA GLY A 226 1.78 -5.69 -20.01
C GLY A 226 2.36 -4.73 -18.96
N LEU A 227 2.91 -5.27 -17.86
CA LEU A 227 3.53 -4.49 -16.79
C LEU A 227 5.07 -4.58 -16.88
N ASN A 228 5.71 -3.43 -17.05
CA ASN A 228 7.17 -3.29 -17.05
C ASN A 228 7.62 -2.71 -15.71
N VAL A 229 8.38 -3.48 -14.92
CA VAL A 229 8.88 -3.06 -13.61
C VAL A 229 10.40 -3.10 -13.57
N ARG A 230 11.00 -2.24 -12.75
CA ARG A 230 12.45 -2.23 -12.51
C ARG A 230 12.83 -3.35 -11.56
N ASN A 231 13.94 -4.01 -11.82
CA ASN A 231 14.44 -5.12 -11.00
C ASN A 231 15.51 -4.64 -10.00
N GLU A 232 15.12 -3.78 -9.06
CA GLU A 232 16.02 -3.21 -8.05
C GLU A 232 15.26 -2.96 -6.73
N GLY A 233 15.95 -3.07 -5.59
CA GLY A 233 15.33 -2.89 -4.27
C GLY A 233 14.76 -1.49 -4.05
N THR A 234 15.46 -0.46 -4.52
CA THR A 234 15.02 0.95 -4.38
C THR A 234 13.68 1.21 -5.07
N ALA A 235 13.41 0.55 -6.20
CA ALA A 235 12.11 0.59 -6.89
C ALA A 235 11.05 -0.30 -6.24
N GLY A 236 11.47 -1.23 -5.40
CA GLY A 236 10.68 -2.29 -4.78
C GLY A 236 10.52 -3.46 -5.71
N TYR A 237 11.14 -4.60 -5.39
CA TYR A 237 10.98 -5.81 -6.20
C TYR A 237 9.50 -6.18 -6.31
N THR A 238 9.01 -6.28 -7.55
CA THR A 238 7.60 -6.53 -7.86
C THR A 238 7.44 -7.88 -8.54
N PHE A 239 6.36 -8.56 -8.20
CA PHE A 239 5.96 -9.87 -8.64
C PHE A 239 4.53 -9.79 -9.16
N CYS A 240 4.24 -10.54 -10.22
CA CYS A 240 2.88 -10.76 -10.69
C CYS A 240 2.49 -12.17 -10.25
N CYS A 241 1.36 -12.31 -9.56
CA CYS A 241 0.98 -13.56 -8.93
C CYS A 241 -0.19 -14.19 -9.67
N GLU A 242 -0.25 -15.52 -9.66
CA GLU A 242 -1.46 -16.20 -10.09
C GLU A 242 -2.61 -15.86 -9.12
N PRO A 243 -3.74 -15.28 -9.60
CA PRO A 243 -4.75 -14.70 -8.72
C PRO A 243 -5.41 -15.67 -7.76
N HIS A 244 -5.78 -16.87 -8.22
CA HIS A 244 -6.52 -17.82 -7.38
C HIS A 244 -5.63 -18.35 -6.25
N ASP A 245 -4.40 -18.74 -6.58
CA ASP A 245 -3.38 -19.16 -5.61
C ASP A 245 -3.15 -18.09 -4.53
N PHE A 246 -2.91 -16.84 -4.95
CA PHE A 246 -2.63 -15.76 -4.03
C PHE A 246 -3.79 -15.48 -3.06
N ILE A 247 -5.02 -15.40 -3.58
CA ILE A 247 -6.20 -15.09 -2.77
C ILE A 247 -6.50 -16.23 -1.81
N ALA A 248 -6.50 -17.49 -2.29
CA ALA A 248 -6.79 -18.65 -1.45
C ALA A 248 -5.79 -18.78 -0.29
N ARG A 249 -4.49 -18.55 -0.55
CA ARG A 249 -3.44 -18.68 0.46
C ARG A 249 -3.44 -17.55 1.48
N ASN A 250 -3.55 -16.30 1.02
CA ASN A 250 -3.28 -15.14 1.88
C ASN A 250 -4.54 -14.45 2.38
N LEU A 251 -5.65 -14.58 1.66
CA LEU A 251 -6.86 -13.76 1.83
C LEU A 251 -8.13 -14.62 1.69
N ALA A 252 -8.12 -15.86 2.18
CA ALA A 252 -9.24 -16.80 2.04
C ALA A 252 -10.59 -16.19 2.44
N ARG A 253 -10.62 -15.39 3.51
CA ARG A 253 -11.82 -14.69 4.02
C ARG A 253 -12.27 -13.51 3.15
N LEU A 254 -11.48 -13.10 2.17
CA LEU A 254 -11.81 -12.06 1.21
C LEU A 254 -12.14 -12.63 -0.18
N THR A 255 -12.23 -13.95 -0.34
CA THR A 255 -12.62 -14.57 -1.62
C THR A 255 -13.97 -14.03 -2.09
N GLY A 256 -14.01 -13.44 -3.30
CA GLY A 256 -15.22 -12.82 -3.87
C GLY A 256 -15.46 -11.38 -3.42
N ILE A 257 -14.82 -10.97 -2.33
CA ILE A 257 -14.73 -9.57 -1.89
C ILE A 257 -13.56 -8.87 -2.60
N CYS A 258 -12.44 -9.57 -2.72
CA CYS A 258 -11.36 -9.37 -3.67
C CYS A 258 -11.38 -10.60 -4.64
#